data_AF-A0A959USY9-F1
#
_entry.id   AF-A0A959USY9-F1
#
_cell.length_a   1.000
_cell.length_b   1.000
_cell.length_c   1.000
_cell.angle_alpha   90.00
_cell.angle_beta   90.00
_cell.angle_gamma   90.00
#
_symmetry.space_group_name_H-M   'P 1'
#
loop_
_entity.id
_entity.type
_entity.pdbx_description
1 polymer ?
#
loop_
_entity_poly.entity_id
_entity_poly.type
_entity_poly.pdbx_seq_one_letter_code
_entity_poly.pdbx_strand_id
1 'polypeptide(L)'
;MRIISRIMIAVSALALLVLLFVPIWRIDLMAPQYPEGLYLQIYADRFAGDTEKINGLNHYIGMAHIKNEMFPEFKFLPKLIMVLSALGLVAAAWGKRILLF
;
A
#
# COMPACT_ATOMS: atom_id res chain seq x y z
N MET A 1 25.45 -13.86 -9.70
CA MET A 1 24.46 -13.29 -10.64
C MET A 1 25.14 -12.30 -11.56
N ARG A 2 24.60 -12.02 -12.76
CA ARG A 2 25.08 -10.91 -13.60
C ARG A 2 24.88 -9.59 -12.85
N ILE A 3 25.78 -8.61 -13.09
CA ILE A 3 25.72 -7.30 -12.41
C ILE A 3 24.39 -6.57 -12.68
N ILE A 4 23.89 -6.66 -13.91
CA ILE A 4 22.59 -6.10 -14.31
C ILE A 4 21.47 -6.66 -13.44
N SER A 5 21.43 -7.98 -13.22
CA SER A 5 20.41 -8.60 -12.36
C SER A 5 20.49 -8.09 -10.91
N ARG A 6 21.71 -7.89 -10.37
CA ARG A 6 21.89 -7.36 -9.01
C ARG A 6 21.39 -5.92 -8.91
N ILE A 7 21.69 -5.08 -9.90
CA ILE A 7 21.22 -3.70 -9.96
C ILE A 7 19.70 -3.66 -10.06
N MET A 8 19.10 -4.47 -10.95
CA MET A 8 17.65 -4.53 -11.09
C MET A 8 16.96 -4.96 -9.78
N ILE A 9 17.49 -5.98 -9.09
CA ILE A 9 16.95 -6.42 -7.79
C ILE A 9 17.05 -5.30 -6.76
N ALA A 10 18.20 -4.62 -6.67
CA ALA A 10 18.38 -3.52 -5.72
C ALA A 10 17.41 -2.36 -6.00
N VAL A 11 17.24 -1.97 -7.27
CA VAL A 11 16.30 -0.93 -7.68
C VAL A 11 14.86 -1.34 -7.33
N SER A 12 14.45 -2.56 -7.65
CA SER A 12 13.11 -3.06 -7.29
C SER A 12 12.89 -3.09 -5.78
N ALA A 13 13.89 -3.52 -5.00
CA ALA A 13 13.82 -3.54 -3.55
C ALA A 13 13.66 -2.13 -2.95
N LEU A 14 14.39 -1.14 -3.49
CA LEU A 14 14.25 0.25 -3.08
C LEU A 14 12.89 0.83 -3.52
N ALA A 15 12.40 0.49 -4.70
CA ALA A 15 11.09 0.94 -5.19
C ALA A 15 9.95 0.47 -4.27
N LEU A 16 10.06 -0.72 -3.67
CA LEU A 16 9.07 -1.19 -2.68
C LEU A 16 8.94 -0.24 -1.47
N LEU A 17 10.03 0.42 -1.05
CA LEU A 17 9.97 1.35 0.09
C LEU A 17 9.11 2.59 -0.20
N VAL A 18 8.95 2.96 -1.47
CA VAL A 18 8.09 4.09 -1.87
C VAL A 18 6.64 3.82 -1.46
N LEU A 19 6.20 2.55 -1.48
CA LEU A 19 4.83 2.14 -1.12
C LEU A 19 4.46 2.45 0.34
N LEU A 20 5.43 2.74 1.20
CA LEU A 20 5.19 3.16 2.59
C LEU A 20 4.67 4.61 2.68
N PHE A 21 4.87 5.41 1.64
CA PHE A 21 4.61 6.85 1.66
C PHE A 21 3.53 7.30 0.67
N VAL A 22 3.23 6.47 -0.32
CA VAL A 22 2.23 6.78 -1.37
C VAL A 22 1.00 5.87 -1.23
N PRO A 23 -0.18 6.30 -1.72
CA PRO A 23 -1.34 5.42 -1.73
C PRO A 23 -1.07 4.24 -2.68
N ILE A 24 -1.30 3.03 -2.17
CA ILE A 24 -1.22 1.79 -2.95
C ILE A 24 -2.43 1.69 -3.88
N TRP A 25 -3.58 2.20 -3.43
CA TRP A 25 -4.82 2.18 -4.17
C TRP A 25 -5.63 3.45 -3.96
N ARG A 26 -6.45 3.78 -4.95
CA ARG A 26 -7.43 4.86 -4.89
C ARG A 26 -8.76 4.36 -5.46
N ILE A 27 -9.84 4.68 -4.76
CA ILE A 27 -11.22 4.44 -5.21
C ILE A 27 -11.87 5.81 -5.35
N ASP A 28 -12.35 6.12 -6.56
CA ASP A 28 -13.16 7.31 -6.80
C ASP A 28 -14.64 6.93 -6.77
N LEU A 29 -15.44 7.72 -6.06
CA LEU A 29 -16.86 7.51 -5.87
C LEU A 29 -17.62 8.73 -6.38
N MET A 30 -18.75 8.49 -7.05
CA MET A 30 -19.68 9.53 -7.46
C MET A 30 -20.98 9.37 -6.70
N ALA A 31 -21.43 10.45 -6.06
CA ALA A 31 -22.70 10.50 -5.36
C ALA A 31 -23.43 11.79 -5.77
N PRO A 32 -24.77 11.77 -5.96
CA PRO A 32 -25.53 12.98 -6.28
C PRO A 32 -25.34 14.14 -5.29
N GLN A 33 -25.03 13.80 -4.03
CA GLN A 33 -24.82 14.76 -2.94
C GLN A 33 -23.45 15.45 -2.98
N TYR A 34 -22.48 14.83 -3.66
CA TYR A 34 -21.12 15.33 -3.82
C TYR A 34 -20.79 15.39 -5.31
N PRO A 35 -21.29 16.41 -6.03
CA PRO A 35 -21.06 16.55 -7.47
C PRO A 35 -19.58 16.73 -7.84
N GLU A 36 -18.75 17.16 -6.88
CA GLU A 36 -17.29 17.20 -7.01
C GLU A 36 -16.62 15.81 -7.00
N GLY A 37 -17.38 14.77 -6.64
CA GLY A 37 -16.88 13.41 -6.43
C GLY A 37 -16.24 13.24 -5.06
N LEU A 38 -16.05 11.99 -4.66
CA LEU A 38 -15.34 11.61 -3.43
C LEU A 38 -14.21 10.67 -3.80
N TYR A 39 -13.17 10.63 -2.98
CA TYR A 39 -12.13 9.62 -3.15
C TYR A 39 -11.68 9.02 -1.82
N LEU A 40 -11.39 7.73 -1.86
CA LEU A 40 -10.76 6.98 -0.78
C LEU A 40 -9.37 6.55 -1.25
N GLN A 41 -8.35 6.87 -0.46
CA GLN A 41 -6.99 6.38 -0.68
C GLN A 41 -6.66 5.31 0.36
N ILE A 42 -5.99 4.26 -0.10
CA ILE A 42 -5.53 3.15 0.73
C ILE A 42 -4.01 3.18 0.75
N TYR A 43 -3.45 3.46 1.92
CA TYR A 43 -2.01 3.39 2.20
C TYR A 43 -1.68 2.03 2.82
N ALA A 44 -0.39 1.74 2.96
CA ALA A 44 0.06 0.50 3.59
C ALA A 44 -0.42 0.33 5.05
N ASP A 45 -0.78 1.43 5.73
CA ASP A 45 -1.05 1.50 7.16
C ASP A 45 -2.37 2.21 7.53
N ARG A 46 -3.09 2.79 6.57
CA ARG A 46 -4.30 3.59 6.84
C ARG A 46 -5.15 3.85 5.60
N PHE A 47 -6.38 4.27 5.83
CA PHE A 47 -7.17 5.03 4.86
C PHE A 47 -6.90 6.54 4.94
N ALA A 48 -7.07 7.23 3.81
CA ALA A 48 -7.08 8.68 3.72
C ALA A 48 -8.06 9.14 2.62
N GLY A 49 -8.19 10.46 2.43
CA GLY A 49 -9.16 11.06 1.51
C GLY A 49 -10.46 11.42 2.24
N ASP A 50 -11.59 11.33 1.55
CA ASP A 50 -12.92 11.73 2.04
C ASP A 50 -13.59 10.69 2.97
N THR A 51 -12.81 10.02 3.83
CA THR A 51 -13.28 8.89 4.68
C THR A 51 -14.50 9.25 5.52
N GLU A 52 -14.53 10.45 6.10
CA GLU A 52 -15.66 10.91 6.93
C GLU A 52 -16.94 11.13 6.12
N LYS A 53 -16.85 11.74 4.93
CA LYS A 53 -18.00 11.94 4.04
C LYS A 53 -18.55 10.60 3.55
N ILE A 54 -17.66 9.69 3.13
CA ILE A 54 -18.02 8.32 2.73
C ILE A 54 -18.68 7.59 3.90
N ASN A 55 -18.17 7.75 5.12
CA ASN A 55 -18.77 7.19 6.33
C ASN A 55 -20.15 7.77 6.62
N GLY A 56 -20.36 9.07 6.41
CA GLY A 56 -21.67 9.69 6.47
C GLY A 56 -22.64 9.07 5.47
N LEU A 57 -22.23 8.90 4.21
CA LEU A 57 -23.02 8.21 3.20
C LEU A 57 -23.37 6.79 3.64
N ASN A 58 -22.36 6.01 4.06
CA ASN A 58 -22.52 4.64 4.52
C ASN A 58 -23.57 4.53 5.63
N HIS A 59 -23.55 5.45 6.59
CA HIS A 59 -24.57 5.50 7.64
C HIS A 59 -25.99 5.63 7.08
N TYR A 60 -26.19 6.51 6.09
CA TYR A 60 -27.52 6.74 5.50
C TYR A 60 -28.02 5.61 4.60
N ILE A 61 -27.12 4.85 3.97
CA ILE A 61 -27.48 3.68 3.14
C ILE A 61 -27.37 2.35 3.91
N GLY A 62 -27.09 2.39 5.20
CA GLY A 62 -26.98 1.20 6.07
C GLY A 62 -25.71 0.37 5.87
N MET A 63 -24.67 0.92 5.25
CA MET A 63 -23.36 0.28 5.14
C MET A 63 -22.49 0.54 6.38
N ALA A 64 -21.53 -0.36 6.63
CA ALA A 64 -20.60 -0.22 7.74
C ALA A 64 -19.64 0.98 7.56
N HIS A 65 -19.21 1.57 8.68
CA HIS A 65 -18.17 2.60 8.66
C HIS A 65 -16.80 1.99 8.34
N ILE A 66 -16.09 2.65 7.43
CA ILE A 66 -14.68 2.40 7.13
C ILE A 66 -13.86 2.99 8.27
N LYS A 67 -13.11 2.12 8.95
CA LYS A 67 -12.21 2.48 10.05
C LYS A 67 -10.89 1.75 9.86
N ASN A 68 -9.77 2.33 10.31
CA ASN A 68 -8.47 1.67 10.16
C ASN A 68 -8.40 0.37 10.97
N GLU A 69 -9.11 0.30 12.11
CA GLU A 69 -9.06 -0.83 13.03
C GLU A 69 -9.69 -2.12 12.46
N MET A 70 -10.54 -2.00 11.43
CA MET A 70 -11.14 -3.17 10.78
C MET A 70 -10.18 -3.88 9.81
N PHE A 71 -9.01 -3.28 9.51
CA PHE A 71 -7.98 -3.84 8.63
C PHE A 71 -6.73 -4.21 9.44
N PRO A 72 -6.62 -5.45 9.94
CA PRO A 72 -5.43 -5.90 10.65
C PRO A 72 -4.15 -5.84 9.80
N GLU A 73 -4.29 -5.88 8.48
CA GLU A 73 -3.21 -5.77 7.48
C GLU A 73 -2.37 -4.53 7.71
N PHE A 74 -2.97 -3.40 8.08
CA PHE A 74 -2.24 -2.15 8.31
C PHE A 74 -1.17 -2.26 9.40
N LYS A 75 -1.27 -3.24 10.31
CA LYS A 75 -0.27 -3.47 11.36
C LYS A 75 0.96 -4.23 10.87
N PHE A 76 0.83 -5.05 9.82
CA PHE A 76 1.90 -5.94 9.34
C PHE A 76 2.33 -5.70 7.90
N LEU A 77 1.49 -5.10 7.06
CA LEU A 77 1.79 -4.80 5.67
C LEU A 77 2.99 -3.85 5.51
N PRO A 78 3.14 -2.75 6.28
CA PRO A 78 4.35 -1.92 6.22
C PRO A 78 5.60 -2.70 6.60
N LYS A 79 5.49 -3.58 7.61
CA LYS A 79 6.60 -4.44 8.05
C LYS A 79 6.98 -5.46 6.99
N LEU A 80 5.99 -6.03 6.31
CA LEU A 80 6.20 -6.97 5.21
C LEU A 80 6.94 -6.30 4.04
N ILE A 81 6.53 -5.08 3.68
CA ILE A 81 7.21 -4.27 2.65
C ILE A 81 8.68 -4.02 3.04
N MET A 82 8.94 -3.64 4.30
CA MET A 82 10.31 -3.43 4.80
C MET A 82 11.14 -4.73 4.76
N VAL A 83 10.57 -5.85 5.18
CA VAL A 83 11.26 -7.16 5.16
C VAL A 83 11.57 -7.59 3.73
N LEU A 84 10.61 -7.49 2.81
CA LEU A 84 10.81 -7.84 1.39
C LEU A 84 11.87 -6.94 0.74
N SER A 85 11.85 -5.64 1.03
CA SER A 85 12.89 -4.72 0.57
C SER A 85 14.26 -5.11 1.12
N ALA A 86 14.38 -5.39 2.43
CA ALA A 86 15.62 -5.81 3.05
C ALA A 86 16.16 -7.12 2.44
N LEU A 87 15.30 -8.13 2.25
CA LEU A 87 15.67 -9.39 1.60
C LEU A 87 16.16 -9.18 0.16
N GLY A 88 15.49 -8.30 -0.60
CA GLY A 88 15.91 -7.93 -1.95
C GLY A 88 17.29 -7.27 -1.98
N LEU A 89 17.55 -6.33 -1.06
CA LEU A 89 18.86 -5.68 -0.92
C LEU A 89 19.95 -6.67 -0.53
N VAL A 90 19.67 -7.59 0.41
CA VAL A 90 20.60 -8.66 0.80
C VAL A 90 20.88 -9.59 -0.37
N ALA A 91 19.86 -9.97 -1.16
CA ALA A 91 20.02 -10.79 -2.36
C ALA A 91 20.90 -10.10 -3.43
N ALA A 92 20.70 -8.80 -3.65
CA ALA A 92 21.50 -8.00 -4.55
C ALA A 92 22.97 -7.90 -4.09
N ALA A 93 23.20 -7.72 -2.79
CA ALA A 93 24.52 -7.64 -2.19
C ALA A 93 25.26 -9.00 -2.27
N TRP A 94 24.62 -10.08 -1.81
CA TRP A 94 25.21 -11.42 -1.69
C TRP A 94 25.43 -12.10 -3.06
N GLY A 95 24.56 -11.83 -4.04
CA GLY A 95 24.75 -12.26 -5.44
C GLY A 95 24.63 -13.76 -5.72
N LYS A 96 24.26 -14.57 -4.72
CA LYS A 96 23.92 -16.00 -4.86
C LYS A 96 22.40 -16.16 -5.05
N ARG A 97 22.00 -17.12 -5.89
CA ARG A 97 20.58 -17.37 -6.22
C ARG A 97 19.75 -17.97 -5.08
N ILE A 98 20.37 -18.40 -3.99
CA ILE A 98 19.73 -19.05 -2.83
C ILE A 98 18.55 -18.24 -2.28
N LEU A 99 18.60 -16.91 -2.39
CA LEU A 99 17.54 -16.01 -1.89
C LEU A 99 16.43 -15.72 -2.92
N LEU A 100 16.47 -16.33 -4.10
CA LEU A 100 15.49 -16.13 -5.18
C LEU A 100 14.66 -17.40 -5.49
N PHE A 101 14.37 -18.21 -4.47
CA PHE A 101 13.64 -19.46 -4.62
C PHE A 101 12.37 -19.45 -3.78
#